data_AF-F0F894-F1
#
_entry.id   AF-F0F894-F1
#
_cell.length_a   1.000
_cell.length_b   1.000
_cell.length_c   1.000
_cell.angle_alpha   90.00
_cell.angle_beta   90.00
_cell.angle_gamma   90.00
#
_symmetry.space_group_name_H-M   'P 1'
#
loop_
_entity.id
_entity.type
_entity.pdbx_description
1 polymer ?
#
loop_
_entity_poly.entity_id
_entity_poly.type
_entity_poly.pdbx_seq_one_letter_code
_entity_poly.pdbx_strand_id
1 'polypeptide(L)'
;MTKEQTTILKGVAILMMLFLHLFNGSNLSTVCEPLIFIGGTPLVHIISRACNPVGIFLMLSGYGLSYTYYRGKLSVSGQERRLLKLYIHYWLILLIFVSIGFFVKPSKYPGSLLDIIMNFTSLSSSYNSETWFLFPYTLLSLTSIWIFKCIDKLGSVKSIVISWILYMVSCYVISRYIAVNKSYTEWYTYILTYFNVLFSFVIGAVFHRQVEKGKSSIPFLYSHKVVTIMILLLLIVINCFISSAATAYIFEFSYIFLLLHLSFNGIAKRFLMSMGKQSMIMWLTHSFFCYHLFHDFIYGFKFPLVIYIVLIVISYVVSLPISYLSKAVIRQVPFLR
;
A
#
# COMPACT_ATOMS: atom_id res chain seq x y z
N MET A 1 15.81 4.74 -9.93
CA MET A 1 14.71 5.52 -9.33
C MET A 1 15.24 6.46 -8.26
N THR A 2 14.99 7.76 -8.42
CA THR A 2 15.37 8.79 -7.44
C THR A 2 14.38 8.81 -6.25
N LYS A 3 14.74 9.50 -5.15
CA LYS A 3 13.81 9.72 -4.03
C LYS A 3 12.52 10.42 -4.48
N GLU A 4 12.64 11.38 -5.40
CA GLU A 4 11.50 12.10 -5.96
C GLU A 4 10.56 11.17 -6.72
N GLN A 5 11.11 10.35 -7.64
CA GLN A 5 10.31 9.36 -8.39
C GLN A 5 9.60 8.38 -7.46
N THR A 6 10.28 7.88 -6.42
CA THR A 6 9.65 7.03 -5.39
C THR A 6 8.49 7.75 -4.71
N THR A 7 8.63 9.03 -4.37
CA THR A 7 7.55 9.81 -3.75
C THR A 7 6.38 10.00 -4.71
N ILE A 8 6.63 10.30 -5.98
CA ILE A 8 5.57 10.42 -7.00
C ILE A 8 4.80 9.10 -7.14
N LEU A 9 5.50 7.96 -7.23
CA LEU A 9 4.88 6.64 -7.33
C LEU A 9 4.07 6.28 -6.08
N LYS A 10 4.51 6.66 -4.87
CA LYS A 10 3.69 6.57 -3.66
C LYS A 10 2.43 7.42 -3.75
N GLY A 11 2.51 8.59 -4.38
CA GLY A 11 1.38 9.47 -4.66
C GLY A 11 0.35 8.80 -5.57
N VAL A 12 0.81 8.15 -6.64
CA VAL A 12 -0.08 7.35 -7.51
C VAL A 12 -0.69 6.18 -6.72
N ALA A 13 0.13 5.43 -5.98
CA ALA A 13 -0.33 4.26 -5.22
C ALA A 13 -1.36 4.61 -4.14
N ILE A 14 -1.22 5.73 -3.42
CA ILE A 14 -2.24 6.13 -2.44
C ILE A 14 -3.54 6.55 -3.11
N LEU A 15 -3.48 7.21 -4.26
CA LEU A 15 -4.69 7.57 -5.01
C LEU A 15 -5.41 6.31 -5.52
N MET A 16 -4.66 5.31 -5.99
CA MET A 16 -5.20 3.98 -6.34
C MET A 16 -5.84 3.30 -5.11
N MET A 17 -5.16 3.29 -3.96
CA MET A 17 -5.68 2.71 -2.72
C MET A 17 -7.02 3.31 -2.31
N LEU A 18 -7.12 4.64 -2.27
CA LEU A 18 -8.37 5.32 -1.92
C LEU A 18 -9.50 4.99 -2.90
N PHE A 19 -9.19 4.91 -4.18
CA PHE A 19 -10.16 4.56 -5.22
C PHE A 19 -10.64 3.11 -5.08
N LEU A 20 -9.70 2.18 -4.84
CA LEU A 20 -9.99 0.77 -4.60
C LEU A 20 -10.99 0.61 -3.46
N HIS A 21 -10.71 1.20 -2.29
CA HIS A 21 -11.55 1.01 -1.12
C HIS A 21 -12.93 1.67 -1.25
N LEU A 22 -13.07 2.76 -2.00
CA LEU A 22 -14.39 3.33 -2.24
C LEU A 22 -15.29 2.46 -3.12
N PHE A 23 -14.72 1.80 -4.15
CA PHE A 23 -15.51 1.28 -5.27
C PHE A 23 -15.42 -0.23 -5.50
N ASN A 24 -14.55 -0.95 -4.78
CA ASN A 24 -14.41 -2.41 -4.93
C ASN A 24 -15.55 -3.22 -4.29
N GLY A 25 -16.46 -2.59 -3.55
CA GLY A 25 -17.61 -3.25 -2.92
C GLY A 25 -18.66 -3.72 -3.94
N SER A 26 -19.28 -4.87 -3.71
CA SER A 26 -20.36 -5.41 -4.56
C SER A 26 -21.66 -4.61 -4.49
N ASN A 27 -21.89 -3.91 -3.38
CA ASN A 27 -23.13 -3.17 -3.13
C ASN A 27 -22.99 -1.69 -3.48
N LEU A 28 -22.14 -1.35 -4.45
CA LEU A 28 -21.79 0.03 -4.72
C LEU A 28 -23.02 0.89 -5.10
N SER A 29 -23.94 0.32 -5.89
CA SER A 29 -25.17 0.99 -6.32
C SER A 29 -26.18 1.25 -5.18
N THR A 30 -25.96 0.71 -3.97
CA THR A 30 -26.80 1.00 -2.79
C THR A 30 -26.26 2.16 -1.96
N VAL A 31 -24.99 2.52 -2.14
CA VAL A 31 -24.31 3.55 -1.33
C VAL A 31 -23.90 4.77 -2.14
N CYS A 32 -23.93 4.70 -3.48
CA CYS A 32 -23.69 5.83 -4.35
C CYS A 32 -24.53 5.73 -5.64
N GLU A 33 -24.48 6.77 -6.46
CA GLU A 33 -25.20 6.89 -7.74
C GLU A 33 -24.19 6.87 -8.92
N PRO A 34 -23.75 5.69 -9.41
CA PRO A 34 -22.88 5.60 -10.57
C PRO A 34 -23.57 6.10 -11.84
N LEU A 35 -22.83 6.82 -12.67
CA LEU A 35 -23.36 7.39 -13.93
C LEU A 35 -23.15 6.48 -15.14
N ILE A 36 -22.12 5.63 -15.11
CA ILE A 36 -21.69 4.82 -16.27
C ILE A 36 -21.66 3.36 -15.85
N PHE A 37 -22.26 2.50 -16.68
CA PHE A 37 -22.33 1.06 -16.48
C PHE A 37 -21.82 0.32 -17.72
N ILE A 38 -21.18 -0.83 -17.51
CA ILE A 38 -20.82 -1.79 -18.55
C ILE A 38 -21.40 -3.13 -18.13
N GLY A 39 -22.32 -3.69 -18.92
CA GLY A 39 -22.97 -4.97 -18.61
C GLY A 39 -23.64 -5.00 -17.23
N GLY A 40 -24.26 -3.89 -16.81
CA GLY A 40 -24.91 -3.75 -15.50
C GLY A 40 -23.96 -3.51 -14.31
N THR A 41 -22.64 -3.53 -14.53
CA THR A 41 -21.65 -3.24 -13.49
C THR A 41 -21.20 -1.78 -13.57
N PRO A 42 -21.19 -1.02 -12.46
CA PRO A 42 -20.65 0.34 -12.43
C PRO A 42 -19.22 0.43 -12.96
N LEU A 43 -18.93 1.39 -13.83
CA LEU A 43 -17.59 1.59 -14.40
C LEU A 43 -16.52 1.79 -13.32
N VAL A 44 -16.84 2.53 -12.26
CA VAL A 44 -15.92 2.76 -11.13
C VAL A 44 -15.54 1.49 -10.38
N HIS A 45 -16.45 0.50 -10.31
CA HIS A 45 -16.16 -0.83 -9.74
C HIS A 45 -15.25 -1.66 -10.65
N ILE A 46 -15.40 -1.52 -11.97
CA ILE A 46 -14.51 -2.17 -12.94
C ILE A 46 -13.11 -1.58 -12.84
N ILE A 47 -13.00 -0.25 -12.80
CA ILE A 47 -11.72 0.47 -12.67
C ILE A 47 -11.02 0.13 -11.35
N SER A 48 -11.76 -0.01 -10.25
CA SER A 48 -11.15 -0.27 -8.93
C SER A 48 -10.34 -1.57 -8.90
N ARG A 49 -10.66 -2.55 -9.74
CA ARG A 49 -9.90 -3.82 -9.85
C ARG A 49 -8.45 -3.62 -10.32
N ALA A 50 -8.18 -2.53 -11.05
CA ALA A 50 -6.84 -2.16 -11.49
C ALA A 50 -6.08 -1.28 -10.47
N CYS A 51 -6.72 -0.95 -9.33
CA CYS A 51 -6.21 0.00 -8.36
C CYS A 51 -5.57 -0.64 -7.11
N ASN A 52 -5.09 -1.89 -7.20
CA ASN A 52 -4.40 -2.54 -6.07
C ASN A 52 -3.05 -1.83 -5.76
N PRO A 53 -2.86 -1.28 -4.55
CA PRO A 53 -1.69 -0.47 -4.24
C PRO A 53 -0.55 -1.23 -3.52
N VAL A 54 -0.84 -2.39 -2.93
CA VAL A 54 0.02 -3.00 -1.91
C VAL A 54 1.36 -3.43 -2.49
N GLY A 55 1.35 -4.12 -3.63
CA GLY A 55 2.60 -4.56 -4.24
C GLY A 55 3.44 -3.40 -4.78
N ILE A 56 2.82 -2.28 -5.18
CA ILE A 56 3.57 -1.05 -5.52
C ILE A 56 4.36 -0.56 -4.30
N PHE A 57 3.71 -0.40 -3.14
CA PHE A 57 4.41 0.04 -1.92
C PHE A 57 5.51 -0.95 -1.48
N LEU A 58 5.28 -2.25 -1.65
CA LEU A 58 6.27 -3.30 -1.37
C LEU A 58 7.47 -3.24 -2.32
N MET A 59 7.24 -3.10 -3.63
CA MET A 59 8.31 -2.96 -4.63
C MET A 59 9.14 -1.69 -4.38
N LEU A 60 8.51 -0.56 -4.07
CA LEU A 60 9.22 0.67 -3.72
C LEU A 60 10.04 0.50 -2.44
N SER A 61 9.54 -0.27 -1.46
CA SER A 61 10.24 -0.56 -0.21
C SER A 61 11.44 -1.49 -0.43
N GLY A 62 11.26 -2.57 -1.19
CA GLY A 62 12.33 -3.49 -1.57
C GLY A 62 13.43 -2.81 -2.37
N TYR A 63 13.06 -1.94 -3.30
CA TYR A 63 13.99 -1.10 -4.04
C TYR A 63 14.82 -0.21 -3.11
N GLY A 64 14.14 0.58 -2.25
CA GLY A 64 14.80 1.56 -1.39
C GLY A 64 15.71 0.92 -0.32
N LEU A 65 15.29 -0.23 0.23
CA LEU A 65 16.11 -0.97 1.18
C LEU A 65 17.28 -1.69 0.49
N SER A 66 17.08 -2.22 -0.72
CA SER A 66 18.19 -2.79 -1.51
C SER A 66 19.23 -1.73 -1.88
N TYR A 67 18.82 -0.51 -2.22
CA TYR A 67 19.71 0.62 -2.42
C TYR A 67 20.55 0.94 -1.19
N THR A 68 19.91 0.95 -0.01
CA THR A 68 20.60 1.23 1.26
C THR A 68 21.59 0.12 1.62
N TYR A 69 21.23 -1.14 1.33
CA TYR A 69 22.08 -2.32 1.51
C TYR A 69 23.31 -2.29 0.62
N TYR A 70 23.15 -2.01 -0.68
CA TYR A 70 24.27 -1.90 -1.64
C TYR A 70 25.30 -0.85 -1.25
N ARG A 71 24.89 0.17 -0.51
CA ARG A 71 25.77 1.24 0.00
C ARG A 71 26.34 0.95 1.39
N GLY A 72 26.13 -0.25 1.93
CA GLY A 72 26.62 -0.65 3.26
C GLY A 72 25.96 0.09 4.42
N LYS A 73 24.80 0.72 4.21
CA LYS A 73 24.12 1.57 5.22
C LYS A 73 22.93 0.89 5.88
N LEU A 74 22.59 -0.33 5.48
CA LEU A 74 21.45 -1.06 6.03
C LEU A 74 21.86 -1.76 7.33
N SER A 75 21.17 -1.46 8.43
CA SER A 75 21.36 -2.12 9.73
C SER A 75 20.03 -2.45 10.39
N VAL A 76 20.02 -3.48 11.24
CA VAL A 76 18.82 -3.89 12.01
C VAL A 76 18.35 -2.75 12.90
N SER A 77 19.26 -2.13 13.67
CA SER A 77 18.94 -0.96 14.51
C SER A 77 18.41 0.23 13.72
N GLY A 78 18.86 0.42 12.48
CA GLY A 78 18.30 1.41 11.57
C GLY A 78 16.86 1.09 11.15
N GLN A 79 16.54 -0.18 10.94
CA GLN A 79 15.17 -0.62 10.63
C GLN A 79 14.26 -0.51 11.84
N GLU A 80 14.72 -0.89 13.03
CA GLU A 80 13.99 -0.71 14.29
C GLU A 80 13.60 0.76 14.50
N ARG A 81 14.54 1.70 14.36
CA ARG A 81 14.24 3.14 14.46
C ARG A 81 13.23 3.60 13.41
N ARG A 82 13.35 3.12 12.17
CA ARG A 82 12.40 3.45 11.08
C ARG A 82 11.00 2.91 11.38
N LEU A 83 10.91 1.68 11.88
CA LEU A 83 9.65 1.03 12.22
C LEU A 83 9.01 1.64 13.46
N LEU A 84 9.79 1.97 14.48
CA LEU A 84 9.26 2.66 15.66
C LEU A 84 8.68 4.04 15.28
N LYS A 85 9.31 4.76 14.34
CA LYS A 85 8.70 5.98 13.77
C LYS A 85 7.36 5.68 13.09
N LEU A 86 7.24 4.60 12.32
CA LEU A 86 5.98 4.18 11.69
C LEU A 86 4.91 3.83 12.75
N TYR A 87 5.29 3.06 13.77
CA TYR A 87 4.39 2.67 14.87
C TYR A 87 3.94 3.87 15.71
N ILE A 88 4.77 4.89 15.93
CA ILE A 88 4.32 6.13 16.61
C ILE A 88 3.19 6.80 15.82
N HIS A 89 3.28 6.87 14.49
CA HIS A 89 2.18 7.43 13.68
C HIS A 89 0.93 6.55 13.80
N TYR A 90 1.09 5.22 13.73
CA TYR A 90 -0.01 4.28 13.88
C TYR A 90 -0.68 4.36 15.26
N TRP A 91 0.08 4.41 16.34
CA TRP A 91 -0.44 4.54 17.71
C TRP A 91 -1.16 5.86 17.94
N LEU A 92 -0.66 6.96 17.38
CA LEU A 92 -1.37 8.24 17.44
C LEU A 92 -2.70 8.19 16.68
N ILE A 93 -2.74 7.51 15.54
CA ILE A 93 -3.98 7.29 14.78
C ILE A 93 -4.95 6.41 15.57
N LEU A 94 -4.47 5.31 16.16
CA LEU A 94 -5.30 4.49 17.05
C LEU A 94 -5.84 5.31 18.21
N LEU A 95 -5.00 6.08 18.90
CA LEU A 95 -5.42 6.92 20.00
C LEU A 95 -6.55 7.88 19.57
N ILE A 96 -6.41 8.56 18.44
CA ILE A 96 -7.43 9.51 17.97
C ILE A 96 -8.72 8.78 17.56
N PHE A 97 -8.64 7.81 16.64
CA PHE A 97 -9.82 7.23 16.01
C PHE A 97 -10.51 6.17 16.87
N VAL A 98 -9.78 5.45 17.72
CA VAL A 98 -10.38 4.52 18.69
C VAL A 98 -11.07 5.31 19.80
N SER A 99 -10.50 6.43 20.27
CA SER A 99 -11.19 7.31 21.22
C SER A 99 -12.46 7.91 20.64
N ILE A 100 -12.44 8.40 19.39
CA ILE A 100 -13.68 8.84 18.71
C ILE A 100 -14.66 7.65 18.58
N GLY A 101 -14.16 6.50 18.16
CA GLY A 101 -14.95 5.28 18.00
C GLY A 101 -15.61 4.81 19.30
N PHE A 102 -14.98 5.01 20.45
CA PHE A 102 -15.56 4.68 21.76
C PHE A 102 -16.86 5.45 22.02
N PHE A 103 -16.93 6.72 21.61
CA PHE A 103 -18.14 7.54 21.77
C PHE A 103 -19.17 7.28 20.67
N VAL A 104 -18.72 7.10 19.42
CA VAL A 104 -19.62 7.00 18.25
C VAL A 104 -20.14 5.56 18.05
N LYS A 105 -19.33 4.55 18.37
CA LYS A 105 -19.63 3.13 18.16
C LYS A 105 -19.09 2.28 19.32
N PRO A 106 -19.62 2.47 20.55
CA PRO A 106 -19.13 1.81 21.76
C PRO A 106 -19.21 0.28 21.70
N SER A 107 -20.09 -0.28 20.87
CA SER A 107 -20.18 -1.73 20.64
C SER A 107 -18.97 -2.34 19.93
N LYS A 108 -18.15 -1.53 19.26
CA LYS A 108 -16.93 -1.97 18.55
C LYS A 108 -15.64 -1.51 19.23
N TYR A 109 -15.61 -0.30 19.79
CA TYR A 109 -14.38 0.33 20.29
C TYR A 109 -14.47 0.62 21.80
N PRO A 110 -13.38 0.46 22.58
CA PRO A 110 -12.12 -0.20 22.22
C PRO A 110 -12.22 -1.75 22.28
N GLY A 111 -13.35 -2.32 22.67
CA GLY A 111 -13.46 -3.77 22.88
C GLY A 111 -12.72 -4.23 24.13
N SER A 112 -12.18 -5.45 24.12
CA SER A 112 -11.49 -6.06 25.26
C SER A 112 -10.03 -5.59 25.41
N LEU A 113 -9.41 -5.87 26.55
CA LEU A 113 -7.97 -5.63 26.73
C LEU A 113 -7.12 -6.38 25.70
N LEU A 114 -7.55 -7.60 25.32
CA LEU A 114 -6.89 -8.36 24.27
C LEU A 114 -6.98 -7.66 22.91
N ASP A 115 -8.15 -7.09 22.57
CA ASP A 115 -8.31 -6.30 21.34
C ASP A 115 -7.35 -5.11 21.31
N ILE A 116 -7.21 -4.40 22.43
CA ILE A 116 -6.29 -3.27 22.57
C ILE A 116 -4.85 -3.72 22.32
N ILE A 117 -4.38 -4.77 22.99
CA ILE A 117 -3.00 -5.27 22.86
C ILE A 117 -2.73 -5.76 21.44
N MET A 118 -3.66 -6.51 20.86
CA MET A 118 -3.51 -7.09 19.52
C MET A 118 -3.50 -6.00 18.43
N ASN A 119 -4.33 -4.96 18.55
CA ASN A 119 -4.28 -3.83 17.60
C ASN A 119 -3.05 -2.96 17.85
N PHE A 120 -2.66 -2.70 19.10
CA PHE A 120 -1.46 -1.91 19.42
C PHE A 120 -0.18 -2.52 18.83
N THR A 121 -0.07 -3.85 18.85
CA THR A 121 1.03 -4.62 18.24
C THR A 121 0.87 -4.82 16.74
N SER A 122 -0.28 -4.48 16.16
CA SER A 122 -0.69 -4.76 14.78
C SER A 122 -0.86 -6.26 14.45
N LEU A 123 -0.93 -7.13 15.46
CA LEU A 123 -1.26 -8.56 15.27
C LEU A 123 -2.73 -8.74 14.87
N SER A 124 -3.61 -7.86 15.35
CA SER A 124 -4.98 -7.74 14.85
C SER A 124 -5.16 -6.42 14.11
N SER A 125 -6.11 -6.41 13.18
CA SER A 125 -6.57 -5.23 12.45
C SER A 125 -8.08 -5.03 12.64
N SER A 126 -8.61 -5.43 13.81
CA SER A 126 -10.05 -5.33 14.10
C SER A 126 -10.54 -3.87 14.22
N TYR A 127 -9.68 -2.94 14.63
CA TYR A 127 -10.00 -1.52 14.65
C TYR A 127 -10.06 -0.91 13.25
N ASN A 128 -9.18 -1.35 12.35
CA ASN A 128 -9.09 -0.91 10.97
C ASN A 128 -8.58 -2.09 10.11
N SER A 129 -9.45 -2.69 9.30
CA SER A 129 -9.09 -3.87 8.49
C SER A 129 -7.92 -3.60 7.54
N GLU A 130 -7.82 -2.38 7.03
CA GLU A 130 -6.83 -2.00 6.01
C GLU A 130 -5.39 -1.84 6.57
N THR A 131 -5.21 -2.02 7.88
CA THR A 131 -3.89 -2.11 8.52
C THR A 131 -3.30 -3.51 8.55
N TRP A 132 -3.98 -4.52 7.99
CA TRP A 132 -3.51 -5.92 7.96
C TRP A 132 -2.07 -6.07 7.42
N PHE A 133 -1.67 -5.13 6.56
CA PHE A 133 -0.36 -5.08 5.91
C PHE A 133 0.79 -4.64 6.86
N LEU A 134 0.51 -3.95 7.95
CA LEU A 134 1.52 -3.30 8.79
C LEU A 134 2.46 -4.29 9.49
N PHE A 135 1.93 -5.36 10.09
CA PHE A 135 2.75 -6.37 10.77
C PHE A 135 3.60 -7.21 9.81
N PRO A 136 3.07 -7.78 8.70
CA PRO A 136 3.90 -8.45 7.69
C PRO A 136 5.00 -7.55 7.11
N TYR A 137 4.70 -6.28 6.86
CA TYR A 137 5.69 -5.31 6.41
C TYR A 137 6.79 -5.06 7.47
N THR A 138 6.43 -5.05 8.75
CA THR A 138 7.37 -4.91 9.86
C THR A 138 8.36 -6.07 9.90
N LEU A 139 7.85 -7.29 9.82
CA LEU A 139 8.69 -8.49 9.72
C LEU A 139 9.62 -8.41 8.50
N LEU A 140 9.08 -8.06 7.34
CA LEU A 140 9.85 -7.92 6.09
C LEU A 140 10.95 -6.86 6.17
N SER A 141 10.67 -5.74 6.83
CA SER A 141 11.63 -4.66 7.03
C SER A 141 12.76 -5.09 7.98
N LEU A 142 12.42 -5.78 9.08
CA LEU A 142 13.41 -6.33 10.01
C LEU A 142 14.26 -7.38 9.32
N THR A 143 13.66 -8.32 8.57
CA THR A 143 14.36 -9.42 7.91
C THR A 143 15.09 -9.01 6.62
N SER A 144 14.99 -7.75 6.19
CA SER A 144 15.51 -7.27 4.89
C SER A 144 16.98 -7.55 4.65
N ILE A 145 17.85 -7.46 5.67
CA ILE A 145 19.29 -7.76 5.54
C ILE A 145 19.51 -9.22 5.12
N TRP A 146 18.82 -10.15 5.77
CA TRP A 146 18.94 -11.57 5.47
C TRP A 146 18.34 -11.89 4.10
N ILE A 147 17.21 -11.27 3.74
CA ILE A 147 16.64 -11.37 2.40
C ILE A 147 17.68 -10.97 1.35
N PHE A 148 18.36 -9.83 1.51
CA PHE A 148 19.35 -9.38 0.54
C PHE A 148 20.60 -10.26 0.48
N LYS A 149 21.08 -10.77 1.61
CA LYS A 149 22.15 -11.78 1.65
C LYS A 149 21.74 -13.06 0.91
N CYS A 150 20.50 -13.49 1.06
CA CYS A 150 19.97 -14.62 0.29
C CYS A 150 19.94 -14.31 -1.21
N ILE A 151 19.55 -13.11 -1.63
CA ILE A 151 19.59 -12.72 -3.05
C ILE A 151 21.02 -12.66 -3.57
N ASP A 152 21.99 -12.21 -2.78
CA ASP A 152 23.41 -12.22 -3.16
C ASP A 152 23.93 -13.64 -3.37
N LYS A 153 23.56 -14.57 -2.49
CA LYS A 153 23.97 -15.98 -2.56
C LYS A 153 23.29 -16.76 -3.70
N LEU A 154 22.00 -16.54 -3.91
CA LEU A 154 21.19 -17.29 -4.88
C LEU A 154 21.24 -16.68 -6.29
N GLY A 155 21.51 -15.38 -6.39
CA GLY A 155 21.34 -14.60 -7.61
C GLY A 155 19.88 -14.20 -7.86
N SER A 156 19.69 -13.09 -8.58
CA SER A 156 18.38 -12.45 -8.75
C SER A 156 17.30 -13.36 -9.35
N VAL A 157 17.65 -14.19 -10.34
CA VAL A 157 16.68 -15.06 -11.04
C VAL A 157 16.14 -16.12 -10.07
N LYS A 158 17.03 -16.84 -9.38
CA LYS A 158 16.62 -17.88 -8.42
C LYS A 158 15.79 -17.29 -7.28
N SER A 159 16.17 -16.11 -6.78
CA SER A 159 15.39 -15.43 -5.73
C SER A 159 13.97 -15.06 -6.18
N ILE A 160 13.80 -14.60 -7.42
CA ILE A 160 12.48 -14.32 -8.00
C ILE A 160 11.67 -15.62 -8.10
N VAL A 161 12.24 -16.69 -8.65
CA VAL A 161 11.54 -17.98 -8.80
C VAL A 161 11.11 -18.54 -7.44
N ILE A 162 12.01 -18.58 -6.46
CA ILE A 162 11.70 -19.13 -5.13
C ILE A 162 10.62 -18.28 -4.43
N SER A 163 10.77 -16.95 -4.43
CA SER A 163 9.76 -16.08 -3.82
C SER A 163 8.42 -16.11 -4.55
N TRP A 164 8.41 -16.30 -5.87
CA TRP A 164 7.18 -16.51 -6.65
C TRP A 164 6.47 -17.82 -6.28
N ILE A 165 7.19 -18.92 -6.12
CA ILE A 165 6.59 -20.20 -5.67
C ILE A 165 5.95 -20.02 -4.29
N LEU A 166 6.68 -19.42 -3.34
CA LEU A 166 6.17 -19.15 -2.00
C LEU A 166 4.93 -18.25 -2.02
N TYR A 167 4.93 -17.25 -2.91
CA TYR A 167 3.80 -16.37 -3.15
C TYR A 167 2.57 -17.12 -3.67
N MET A 168 2.72 -17.96 -4.69
CA MET A 168 1.61 -18.72 -5.27
C MET A 168 1.02 -19.70 -4.26
N VAL A 169 1.86 -20.41 -3.50
CA VAL A 169 1.42 -21.27 -2.40
C VAL A 169 0.64 -20.46 -1.36
N SER A 170 1.17 -19.30 -0.95
CA SER A 170 0.52 -18.44 0.04
C SER A 170 -0.82 -17.90 -0.46
N CYS A 171 -0.88 -17.43 -1.71
CA CYS A 171 -2.12 -16.95 -2.32
C CYS A 171 -3.19 -18.05 -2.36
N TYR A 172 -2.81 -19.26 -2.76
CA TYR A 172 -3.71 -20.41 -2.79
C TYR A 172 -4.26 -20.74 -1.40
N VAL A 173 -3.36 -20.88 -0.41
CA VAL A 173 -3.76 -21.25 0.95
C VAL A 173 -4.62 -20.16 1.59
N ILE A 174 -4.23 -18.89 1.44
CA ILE A 174 -5.01 -17.75 1.95
C ILE A 174 -6.40 -17.73 1.32
N SER A 175 -6.50 -17.87 0.00
CA SER A 175 -7.78 -17.80 -0.71
C SER A 175 -8.72 -18.95 -0.36
N ARG A 176 -8.21 -20.18 -0.20
CA ARG A 176 -9.06 -21.39 -0.04
C ARG A 176 -9.32 -21.78 1.40
N TYR A 177 -8.43 -21.44 2.33
CA TYR A 177 -8.53 -21.90 3.73
C TYR A 177 -8.65 -20.74 4.72
N ILE A 178 -7.85 -19.67 4.59
CA ILE A 178 -7.90 -18.58 5.57
C ILE A 178 -9.11 -17.67 5.33
N ALA A 179 -9.30 -17.21 4.09
CA ALA A 179 -10.34 -16.26 3.77
C ALA A 179 -11.75 -16.84 3.94
N VAL A 180 -11.93 -18.10 3.58
CA VAL A 180 -13.19 -18.85 3.72
C VAL A 180 -13.57 -19.01 5.20
N ASN A 181 -12.60 -19.36 6.05
CA ASN A 181 -12.84 -19.60 7.48
C ASN A 181 -12.69 -18.33 8.35
N LYS A 182 -12.36 -17.18 7.74
CA LYS A 182 -12.08 -15.91 8.44
C LYS A 182 -10.97 -16.03 9.51
N SER A 183 -10.03 -16.95 9.33
CA SER A 183 -8.97 -17.29 10.30
C SER A 183 -7.76 -16.35 10.26
N TYR A 184 -8.01 -15.04 10.13
CA TYR A 184 -6.97 -14.05 9.82
C TYR A 184 -5.97 -13.81 10.96
N THR A 185 -6.34 -14.13 12.20
CA THR A 185 -5.53 -13.91 13.41
C THR A 185 -4.72 -15.12 13.85
N GLU A 186 -4.84 -16.24 13.12
CA GLU A 186 -4.11 -17.47 13.42
C GLU A 186 -2.61 -17.35 13.11
N TRP A 187 -1.77 -18.05 13.87
CA TRP A 187 -0.32 -17.94 13.78
C TRP A 187 0.23 -18.23 12.36
N TYR A 188 -0.35 -19.21 11.68
CA TYR A 188 0.08 -19.61 10.33
C TYR A 188 -0.30 -18.57 9.27
N THR A 189 -1.34 -17.77 9.51
CA THR A 189 -1.74 -16.67 8.62
C THR A 189 -0.63 -15.62 8.53
N TYR A 190 0.07 -15.32 9.63
CA TYR A 190 1.17 -14.35 9.60
C TYR A 190 2.33 -14.83 8.71
N ILE A 191 2.66 -16.13 8.75
CA ILE A 191 3.71 -16.73 7.93
C ILE A 191 3.35 -16.69 6.45
N LEU A 192 2.12 -17.10 6.11
CA LEU A 192 1.64 -17.10 4.73
C LEU A 192 1.52 -15.67 4.20
N THR A 193 1.06 -14.72 5.01
CA THR A 193 0.98 -13.32 4.63
C THR A 193 2.37 -12.72 4.42
N TYR A 194 3.36 -13.10 5.24
CA TYR A 194 4.76 -12.71 5.03
C TYR A 194 5.28 -13.16 3.67
N PHE A 195 5.06 -14.43 3.29
CA PHE A 195 5.49 -14.94 1.98
C PHE A 195 4.70 -14.34 0.82
N ASN A 196 3.41 -14.02 1.03
CA ASN A 196 2.60 -13.27 0.08
C ASN A 196 3.22 -11.89 -0.22
N VAL A 197 3.61 -11.13 0.80
CA VAL A 197 4.20 -9.79 0.58
C VAL A 197 5.68 -9.82 0.18
N LEU A 198 6.40 -10.92 0.48
CA LEU A 198 7.82 -11.07 0.17
C LEU A 198 8.11 -10.94 -1.33
N PHE A 199 7.27 -11.49 -2.19
CA PHE A 199 7.54 -11.55 -3.62
C PHE A 199 7.63 -10.17 -4.27
N SER A 200 6.64 -9.30 -4.05
CA SER A 200 6.66 -7.92 -4.55
C SER A 200 7.86 -7.14 -4.00
N PHE A 201 8.27 -7.40 -2.77
CA PHE A 201 9.48 -6.81 -2.20
C PHE A 201 10.76 -7.29 -2.90
N VAL A 202 10.87 -8.59 -3.19
CA VAL A 202 12.00 -9.16 -3.96
C VAL A 202 12.03 -8.60 -5.37
N ILE A 203 10.89 -8.43 -6.05
CA ILE A 203 10.81 -7.75 -7.36
C ILE A 203 11.44 -6.36 -7.26
N GLY A 204 11.04 -5.56 -6.27
CA GLY A 204 11.61 -4.23 -6.04
C GLY A 204 13.13 -4.23 -5.82
N ALA A 205 13.61 -5.17 -5.01
CA ALA A 205 15.04 -5.33 -4.73
C ALA A 205 15.83 -5.75 -5.98
N VAL A 206 15.32 -6.70 -6.75
CA VAL A 206 15.94 -7.14 -8.00
C VAL A 206 15.91 -6.02 -9.04
N PHE A 207 14.82 -5.26 -9.12
CA PHE A 207 14.73 -4.11 -10.00
C PHE A 207 15.81 -3.06 -9.71
N HIS A 208 16.07 -2.75 -8.43
CA HIS A 208 17.21 -1.93 -8.04
C HIS A 208 18.54 -2.48 -8.57
N ARG A 209 18.78 -3.78 -8.44
CA ARG A 209 20.02 -4.41 -8.95
C ARG A 209 20.15 -4.34 -10.47
N GLN A 210 19.04 -4.42 -11.21
CA GLN A 210 19.07 -4.23 -12.66
C GLN A 210 19.36 -2.77 -13.03
N VAL A 211 18.85 -1.82 -12.24
CA VAL A 211 19.13 -0.39 -12.41
C VAL A 211 20.62 -0.08 -12.19
N GLU A 212 21.26 -0.65 -11.17
CA GLU A 212 22.70 -0.49 -10.95
C GLU A 212 23.54 -1.10 -12.11
N LYS A 213 22.98 -2.03 -12.87
CA LYS A 213 23.59 -2.58 -14.10
C LYS A 213 23.26 -1.77 -15.36
N GLY A 214 22.66 -0.59 -15.24
CA GLY A 214 22.23 0.25 -16.36
C GLY A 214 20.95 -0.22 -17.08
N LYS A 215 20.30 -1.30 -16.63
CA LYS A 215 19.10 -1.90 -17.26
C LYS A 215 17.80 -1.29 -16.74
N SER A 216 17.81 0.02 -16.51
CA SER A 216 16.71 0.74 -15.85
C SER A 216 15.69 1.36 -16.80
N SER A 217 16.08 1.59 -18.06
CA SER A 217 15.30 2.39 -18.98
C SER A 217 15.31 1.84 -20.40
N ILE A 218 14.21 2.09 -21.10
CA ILE A 218 14.07 1.85 -22.54
C ILE A 218 14.00 3.24 -23.19
N PRO A 219 15.03 3.69 -23.91
CA PRO A 219 15.09 5.04 -24.50
C PRO A 219 13.87 5.38 -25.36
N PHE A 220 13.32 4.38 -26.05
CA PHE A 220 12.09 4.52 -26.84
C PHE A 220 10.90 4.99 -26.01
N LEU A 221 10.65 4.38 -24.84
CA LEU A 221 9.53 4.72 -23.95
C LEU A 221 9.68 6.12 -23.35
N TYR A 222 10.92 6.55 -23.10
CA TYR A 222 11.22 7.89 -22.60
C TYR A 222 10.96 8.97 -23.67
N SER A 223 11.33 8.67 -24.92
CA SER A 223 11.21 9.59 -26.06
C SER A 223 9.76 9.70 -26.57
N HIS A 224 9.00 8.60 -26.53
CA HIS A 224 7.63 8.52 -27.06
C HIS A 224 6.60 8.47 -25.94
N LYS A 225 6.43 9.59 -25.22
CA LYS A 225 5.55 9.68 -24.04
C LYS A 225 4.10 9.28 -24.32
N VAL A 226 3.57 9.65 -25.49
CA VAL A 226 2.21 9.28 -25.90
C VAL A 226 2.06 7.77 -25.98
N VAL A 227 3.03 7.08 -26.59
CA VAL A 227 3.04 5.61 -26.69
C VAL A 227 3.10 4.98 -25.29
N THR A 228 3.96 5.48 -24.41
CA THR A 228 4.05 5.01 -23.02
C THR A 228 2.73 5.19 -22.26
N ILE A 229 2.02 6.31 -22.45
CA ILE A 229 0.69 6.53 -21.88
C ILE A 229 -0.33 5.55 -22.47
N MET A 230 -0.34 5.33 -23.78
CA MET A 230 -1.26 4.38 -24.42
C MET A 230 -1.05 2.95 -23.93
N ILE A 231 0.21 2.51 -23.76
CA ILE A 231 0.54 1.20 -23.19
C ILE A 231 0.05 1.13 -21.73
N LEU A 232 0.27 2.18 -20.94
CA LEU A 232 -0.19 2.24 -19.55
C LEU A 232 -1.72 2.14 -19.47
N LEU A 233 -2.45 2.89 -20.29
CA LEU A 233 -3.91 2.85 -20.35
C LEU A 233 -4.41 1.46 -20.79
N LEU A 234 -3.80 0.87 -21.81
CA LEU A 234 -4.13 -0.48 -22.26
C LEU A 234 -3.93 -1.51 -21.14
N LEU A 235 -2.82 -1.44 -20.40
CA LEU A 235 -2.57 -2.33 -19.27
C LEU A 235 -3.57 -2.13 -18.14
N ILE A 236 -3.99 -0.89 -17.85
CA ILE A 236 -5.04 -0.61 -16.88
C ILE A 236 -6.35 -1.27 -17.32
N VAL A 237 -6.74 -1.10 -18.58
CA VAL A 237 -7.94 -1.73 -19.14
C VAL A 237 -7.85 -3.25 -19.03
N ILE A 238 -6.74 -3.87 -19.43
CA ILE A 238 -6.55 -5.33 -19.32
C ILE A 238 -6.65 -5.77 -17.84
N ASN A 239 -6.02 -5.03 -16.93
CA ASN A 239 -6.06 -5.35 -15.51
C ASN A 239 -7.50 -5.30 -14.96
N CYS A 240 -8.32 -4.32 -15.36
CA CYS A 240 -9.72 -4.25 -14.93
C CYS A 240 -10.52 -5.55 -15.19
N PHE A 241 -10.17 -6.32 -16.24
CA PHE A 241 -10.87 -7.55 -16.60
C PHE A 241 -10.19 -8.84 -16.12
N ILE A 242 -8.86 -8.85 -15.97
CA ILE A 242 -8.08 -10.05 -15.60
C ILE A 242 -7.69 -10.07 -14.11
N SER A 243 -7.80 -8.93 -13.40
CA SER A 243 -7.27 -8.73 -12.05
C SER A 243 -7.57 -9.91 -11.12
N SER A 244 -6.49 -10.55 -10.67
CA SER A 244 -6.51 -11.61 -9.67
C SER A 244 -5.32 -11.42 -8.74
N ALA A 245 -5.39 -11.96 -7.53
CA ALA A 245 -4.24 -11.98 -6.64
C ALA A 245 -3.03 -12.59 -7.38
N ALA A 246 -3.20 -13.74 -8.03
CA ALA A 246 -2.14 -14.46 -8.73
C ALA A 246 -1.44 -13.70 -9.88
N THR A 247 -2.04 -12.63 -10.41
CA THR A 247 -1.48 -11.84 -11.54
C THR A 247 -1.18 -10.39 -11.18
N ALA A 248 -1.56 -9.93 -9.99
CA ALA A 248 -1.46 -8.52 -9.58
C ALA A 248 -0.03 -7.95 -9.73
N TYR A 249 0.98 -8.73 -9.35
CA TYR A 249 2.39 -8.30 -9.38
C TYR A 249 2.87 -7.90 -10.77
N ILE A 250 2.31 -8.49 -11.84
CA ILE A 250 2.68 -8.18 -13.23
C ILE A 250 2.26 -6.74 -13.55
N PHE A 251 1.02 -6.40 -13.22
CA PHE A 251 0.47 -5.08 -13.46
C PHE A 251 1.13 -4.02 -12.58
N GLU A 252 1.31 -4.30 -11.29
CA GLU A 252 1.95 -3.37 -10.34
C GLU A 252 3.38 -3.01 -10.78
N PHE A 253 4.17 -4.02 -11.17
CA PHE A 253 5.52 -3.79 -11.69
C PHE A 253 5.48 -3.01 -13.01
N SER A 254 4.57 -3.37 -13.92
CA SER A 254 4.43 -2.70 -15.21
C SER A 254 4.03 -1.23 -15.04
N TYR A 255 3.14 -0.92 -14.10
CA TYR A 255 2.76 0.45 -13.76
C TYR A 255 3.97 1.23 -13.25
N ILE A 256 4.71 0.70 -12.28
CA ILE A 256 5.94 1.33 -11.78
C ILE A 256 6.90 1.59 -12.95
N PHE A 257 7.16 0.57 -13.76
CA PHE A 257 8.12 0.65 -14.86
C PHE A 257 7.72 1.70 -15.89
N LEU A 258 6.46 1.73 -16.34
CA LEU A 258 5.99 2.73 -17.32
C LEU A 258 5.94 4.14 -16.73
N LEU A 259 5.46 4.29 -15.50
CA LEU A 259 5.40 5.59 -14.82
C LEU A 259 6.80 6.20 -14.62
N LEU A 260 7.85 5.37 -14.48
CA LEU A 260 9.24 5.85 -14.41
C LEU A 260 9.75 6.45 -15.72
N HIS A 261 9.16 6.07 -16.86
CA HIS A 261 9.48 6.64 -18.18
C HIS A 261 8.68 7.90 -18.49
N LEU A 262 7.73 8.29 -17.64
CA LEU A 262 6.96 9.52 -17.77
C LEU A 262 7.60 10.66 -16.97
N SER A 263 7.66 11.85 -17.57
CA SER A 263 8.10 13.06 -16.90
C SER A 263 6.91 13.80 -16.30
N PHE A 264 6.80 13.84 -14.97
CA PHE A 264 5.80 14.64 -14.29
C PHE A 264 6.33 16.06 -14.05
N ASN A 265 5.60 17.07 -14.52
CA ASN A 265 5.97 18.48 -14.40
C ASN A 265 4.83 19.31 -13.78
N GLY A 266 5.14 20.53 -13.35
CA GLY A 266 4.15 21.53 -12.93
C GLY A 266 3.24 21.08 -11.78
N ILE A 267 1.94 21.31 -11.94
CA ILE A 267 0.92 21.04 -10.93
C ILE A 267 0.82 19.53 -10.63
N ALA A 268 0.84 18.69 -11.67
CA ALA A 268 0.73 17.23 -11.50
C ALA A 268 1.86 16.67 -10.63
N LYS A 269 3.11 17.10 -10.87
CA LYS A 269 4.26 16.72 -10.03
C LYS A 269 4.06 17.17 -8.59
N ARG A 270 3.67 18.42 -8.36
CA ARG A 270 3.45 18.95 -7.01
C ARG A 270 2.35 18.20 -6.27
N PHE A 271 1.24 17.91 -6.95
CA PHE A 271 0.13 17.15 -6.39
C PHE A 271 0.56 15.73 -5.99
N LEU A 272 1.16 14.97 -6.92
CA LEU A 272 1.62 13.60 -6.63
C LEU A 272 2.71 13.57 -5.54
N MET A 273 3.59 14.58 -5.51
CA MET A 273 4.57 14.73 -4.43
C MET A 273 3.91 14.96 -3.07
N SER A 274 2.87 15.80 -3.01
CA SER A 274 2.10 16.03 -1.78
C SER A 274 1.38 14.76 -1.31
N MET A 275 0.68 14.07 -2.21
CA MET A 275 0.03 12.79 -1.91
C MET A 275 1.04 11.75 -1.43
N GLY A 276 2.18 11.62 -2.12
CA GLY A 276 3.22 10.65 -1.78
C GLY A 276 3.94 10.91 -0.46
N LYS A 277 4.04 12.17 -0.03
CA LYS A 277 4.60 12.53 1.29
C LYS A 277 3.67 12.16 2.44
N GLN A 278 2.36 12.23 2.20
CA GLN A 278 1.32 11.95 3.20
C GLN A 278 0.73 10.55 3.11
N SER A 279 1.16 9.76 2.11
CA SER A 279 0.56 8.47 1.75
C SER A 279 0.40 7.50 2.91
N MET A 280 1.38 7.45 3.81
CA MET A 280 1.36 6.52 4.95
C MET A 280 0.22 6.85 5.92
N ILE A 281 0.03 8.12 6.27
CA ILE A 281 -1.03 8.51 7.20
C ILE A 281 -2.37 8.41 6.50
N MET A 282 -2.47 8.84 5.24
CA MET A 282 -3.69 8.66 4.45
C MET A 282 -4.12 7.20 4.38
N TRP A 283 -3.17 6.27 4.17
CA TRP A 283 -3.44 4.83 4.23
C TRP A 283 -3.97 4.41 5.61
N LEU A 284 -3.35 4.86 6.70
CA LEU A 284 -3.79 4.47 8.04
C LEU A 284 -5.14 5.07 8.46
N THR A 285 -5.58 6.18 7.83
CA THR A 285 -6.81 6.89 8.24
C THR A 285 -8.02 6.67 7.34
N HIS A 286 -7.83 6.42 6.03
CA HIS A 286 -8.93 6.52 5.04
C HIS A 286 -10.14 5.62 5.33
N SER A 287 -9.93 4.40 5.80
CA SER A 287 -10.97 3.43 6.12
C SER A 287 -11.81 3.82 7.33
N PHE A 288 -11.28 4.65 8.25
CA PHE A 288 -12.12 5.26 9.29
C PHE A 288 -13.18 6.18 8.66
N PHE A 289 -12.84 6.86 7.57
CA PHE A 289 -13.79 7.70 6.84
C PHE A 289 -14.73 6.87 5.98
N CYS A 290 -14.22 6.01 5.09
CA CYS A 290 -15.07 5.34 4.12
C CYS A 290 -15.79 4.09 4.64
N TYR A 291 -15.36 3.46 5.74
CA TYR A 291 -15.97 2.22 6.23
C TYR A 291 -16.43 2.26 7.69
N HIS A 292 -15.64 2.82 8.61
CA HIS A 292 -15.83 2.49 10.03
C HIS A 292 -16.63 3.52 10.84
N LEU A 293 -16.35 4.82 10.67
CA LEU A 293 -16.88 5.87 11.55
C LEU A 293 -17.69 6.93 10.81
N PHE A 294 -17.25 7.34 9.60
CA PHE A 294 -17.86 8.44 8.85
C PHE A 294 -18.40 8.00 7.49
N HIS A 295 -18.84 6.74 7.38
CA HIS A 295 -19.32 6.14 6.13
C HIS A 295 -20.42 6.99 5.49
N ASP A 296 -21.48 7.30 6.24
CA ASP A 296 -22.63 8.06 5.74
C ASP A 296 -22.26 9.49 5.31
N PHE A 297 -21.28 10.11 5.98
CA PHE A 297 -20.78 11.42 5.56
C PHE A 297 -20.09 11.35 4.20
N ILE A 298 -19.22 10.36 3.98
CA ILE A 298 -18.48 10.19 2.72
C ILE A 298 -19.43 9.83 1.57
N TYR A 299 -20.35 8.88 1.79
CA TYR A 299 -21.27 8.41 0.76
C TYR A 299 -22.49 9.33 0.57
N GLY A 300 -22.77 10.24 1.51
CA GLY A 300 -23.80 11.27 1.40
C GLY A 300 -23.62 12.25 0.23
N PHE A 301 -22.42 12.31 -0.37
CA PHE A 301 -22.15 13.09 -1.58
C PHE A 301 -22.66 12.43 -2.87
N LYS A 302 -23.18 11.20 -2.78
CA LYS A 302 -23.86 10.41 -3.83
C LYS A 302 -23.04 10.06 -5.06
N PHE A 303 -22.38 11.01 -5.72
CA PHE A 303 -21.69 10.78 -6.99
C PHE A 303 -20.26 10.24 -6.77
N PRO A 304 -19.85 9.13 -7.43
CA PRO A 304 -18.54 8.50 -7.22
C PRO A 304 -17.35 9.46 -7.31
N LEU A 305 -17.31 10.33 -8.32
CA LEU A 305 -16.18 11.27 -8.48
C LEU A 305 -16.11 12.26 -7.31
N VAL A 306 -17.27 12.76 -6.85
CA VAL A 306 -17.34 13.69 -5.71
C VAL A 306 -16.91 12.97 -4.43
N ILE A 307 -17.44 11.77 -4.18
CA ILE A 307 -17.06 10.91 -3.05
C ILE A 307 -15.53 10.70 -3.02
N TYR A 308 -14.92 10.41 -4.17
CA TYR A 308 -13.48 10.21 -4.28
C TYR A 308 -12.68 11.47 -3.95
N ILE A 309 -13.08 12.63 -4.51
CA ILE A 309 -12.43 13.91 -4.22
C ILE A 309 -12.54 14.24 -2.74
N VAL A 310 -13.72 14.06 -2.13
CA VAL A 310 -13.94 14.30 -0.70
C VAL A 310 -13.04 13.40 0.14
N LEU A 311 -12.94 12.09 -0.18
CA LEU A 311 -12.07 11.18 0.57
C LEU A 311 -10.58 11.57 0.44
N ILE A 312 -10.12 11.98 -0.74
CA ILE A 312 -8.75 12.48 -0.93
C ILE A 312 -8.51 13.69 -0.04
N VAL A 313 -9.41 14.69 -0.10
CA VAL A 313 -9.27 15.95 0.62
C VAL A 313 -9.26 15.71 2.12
N ILE A 314 -10.23 14.98 2.68
CA ILE A 314 -10.31 14.76 4.12
C ILE A 314 -9.14 13.92 4.63
N SER A 315 -8.75 12.87 3.90
CA SER A 315 -7.61 12.02 4.28
C SER A 315 -6.31 12.81 4.27
N TYR A 316 -6.12 13.70 3.28
CA TYR A 316 -4.95 14.57 3.21
C TYR A 316 -4.95 15.64 4.30
N VAL A 317 -6.08 16.33 4.51
CA VAL A 317 -6.18 17.41 5.51
C VAL A 317 -5.95 16.85 6.92
N VAL A 318 -6.54 15.70 7.26
CA VAL A 318 -6.33 15.05 8.57
C VAL A 318 -4.91 14.49 8.70
N SER A 319 -4.26 14.14 7.60
CA SER A 319 -2.87 13.66 7.67
C SER A 319 -1.88 14.73 8.12
N LEU A 320 -2.16 16.01 7.85
CA LEU A 320 -1.27 17.13 8.20
C LEU A 320 -1.06 17.28 9.71
N PRO A 321 -2.11 17.45 10.56
CA PRO A 321 -1.94 17.57 11.99
C PRO A 321 -1.36 16.28 12.62
N ILE A 322 -1.78 15.10 12.15
CA ILE A 322 -1.24 13.82 12.64
C ILE A 322 0.25 13.70 12.31
N SER A 323 0.68 14.12 11.11
CA SER A 323 2.09 14.16 10.71
C SER A 323 2.88 15.12 11.59
N TYR A 324 2.31 16.28 11.89
CA TYR A 324 2.95 17.27 12.75
C TYR A 324 3.12 16.74 14.18
N LEU A 325 2.06 16.18 14.78
CA LEU A 325 2.09 15.63 16.13
C LEU A 325 3.06 14.45 16.24
N SER A 326 3.02 13.53 15.27
CA SER A 326 3.96 12.40 15.20
C SER A 326 5.41 12.85 15.17
N LYS A 327 5.72 13.89 14.37
CA LYS A 327 7.08 14.47 14.32
C LYS A 327 7.48 15.12 15.64
N ALA A 328 6.55 15.78 16.33
CA ALA A 328 6.80 16.35 17.65
C ALA A 328 7.15 15.26 18.67
N VAL A 329 6.37 14.19 18.73
CA VAL A 329 6.63 13.02 19.59
C VAL A 329 7.98 12.38 19.26
N ILE A 330 8.25 12.12 17.97
CA ILE A 330 9.52 11.51 17.53
C ILE A 330 10.73 12.35 17.94
N ARG A 331 10.65 13.69 17.90
CA ARG A 331 11.75 14.58 18.33
C ARG A 331 12.03 14.51 19.83
N GLN A 332 11.04 14.14 20.63
CA GLN A 332 11.20 14.01 22.09
C GLN A 332 11.84 12.68 22.49
N VAL A 333 11.85 11.67 21.62
CA VAL A 333 12.47 10.36 21.88
C VAL A 333 13.93 10.38 21.42
N PRO A 334 14.93 10.42 22.32
CA PRO A 334 16.34 10.60 21.94
C PRO A 334 16.86 9.49 21.03
N PHE A 335 16.41 8.25 21.24
CA PHE A 335 16.74 7.08 20.42
C PHE A 335 16.30 7.19 18.95
N LEU A 336 15.35 8.08 18.64
CA LEU A 336 14.78 8.25 17.30
C LEU A 336 15.31 9.49 16.56
N ARG A 337 16.09 10.33 17.22
CA ARG A 337 16.84 11.40 16.56
C ARG A 337 17.87 10.76 15.64
#